data_AF-Q50E66-F1
#
_entry.id   AF-Q50E66-F1
#
_cell.length_a   1.000
_cell.length_b   1.000
_cell.length_c   1.000
_cell.angle_alpha   90.00
_cell.angle_beta   90.00
_cell.angle_gamma   90.00
#
_symmetry.space_group_name_H-M   'P 1'
#
loop_
_entity.id
_entity.type
_entity.pdbx_description
1 polymer ?
#
loop_
_entity_poly.entity_id
_entity_poly.type
_entity_poly.pdbx_seq_one_letter_code
_entity_poly.pdbx_strand_id
1 'polypeptide(L)'
;MKKTHLVAPLLVGAMLVPAALSAPSAHAVEPTTTISATSTHELSANEARNSMQLLNARIATLQSVQKSVPGSDYSDQIRDLLKAAFDLRGLIETLAHGGIPFYDPSTIMPRIKLVATTVDTIHTATTTLQNKVRPAHVELGLEVTKAVLLTANPASTAKELDAEGAALKARLEKVSQYPDLTPNDVATVYVRTNFSKTIWQVRADRDRYILGHKSAAVYKTLNHAITKAVGVRLDPKTTVGNIQAARTELLAAYQTAFNSPDVKKAA
;
A
#
# COMPACT_ATOMS: atom_id res chain seq x y z
N MET A 1 -54.36 -23.15 5.61
CA MET A 1 -54.43 -24.16 6.69
C MET A 1 -53.24 -25.09 6.56
N LYS A 2 -52.54 -25.32 7.68
CA LYS A 2 -51.38 -26.22 7.84
C LYS A 2 -51.74 -27.65 7.44
N LYS A 3 -50.77 -28.42 6.92
CA LYS A 3 -50.46 -29.78 7.41
C LYS A 3 -49.16 -30.32 6.80
N THR A 4 -48.20 -30.46 7.69
CA THR A 4 -46.94 -31.20 7.62
C THR A 4 -47.23 -32.70 7.55
N HIS A 5 -46.47 -33.46 6.74
CA HIS A 5 -46.33 -34.91 6.93
C HIS A 5 -44.87 -35.33 6.69
N LEU A 6 -44.35 -36.09 7.65
CA LEU A 6 -42.98 -36.59 7.76
C LEU A 6 -43.04 -38.13 7.71
N VAL A 7 -42.07 -38.73 6.99
CA VAL A 7 -41.44 -40.07 7.13
C VAL A 7 -42.22 -41.34 6.77
N ALA A 8 -41.72 -42.06 5.74
CA ALA A 8 -40.95 -43.32 5.86
C ALA A 8 -40.75 -43.99 4.48
N PRO A 9 -39.57 -44.58 4.20
CA PRO A 9 -39.57 -45.91 3.57
C PRO A 9 -38.61 -46.85 4.31
N LEU A 10 -39.12 -47.94 4.89
CA LEU A 10 -39.28 -49.29 4.32
C LEU A 10 -37.95 -50.06 4.14
N LEU A 11 -37.70 -50.97 5.08
CA LEU A 11 -36.74 -52.07 5.01
C LEU A 11 -37.12 -53.05 3.88
N VAL A 12 -36.12 -53.50 3.11
CA VAL A 12 -36.13 -54.81 2.45
C VAL A 12 -34.80 -55.48 2.77
N GLY A 13 -34.86 -56.70 3.32
CA GLY A 13 -33.71 -57.52 3.67
C GLY A 13 -33.66 -58.85 2.92
N ALA A 14 -32.51 -59.50 3.10
CA ALA A 14 -32.11 -60.88 2.71
C ALA A 14 -31.70 -61.06 1.24
N MET A 15 -30.53 -61.62 0.90
CA MET A 15 -29.97 -62.89 1.38
C MET A 15 -28.42 -62.95 1.47
N LEU A 16 -27.94 -63.71 2.47
CA LEU A 16 -26.57 -64.24 2.69
C LEU A 16 -26.31 -65.46 1.75
N VAL A 17 -25.13 -66.08 1.54
CA VAL A 17 -23.82 -66.26 2.24
C VAL A 17 -22.83 -66.87 1.18
N PRO A 18 -21.61 -67.42 1.48
CA PRO A 18 -20.40 -66.95 2.19
C PRO A 18 -19.11 -67.05 1.33
N ALA A 19 -18.06 -66.29 1.67
CA ALA A 19 -16.68 -66.74 1.44
C ALA A 19 -15.73 -66.22 2.54
N ALA A 20 -15.36 -67.15 3.42
CA ALA A 20 -14.22 -67.18 4.34
C ALA A 20 -13.73 -65.87 5.00
N LEU A 21 -14.02 -65.74 6.30
CA LEU A 21 -13.20 -64.98 7.24
C LEU A 21 -11.85 -65.68 7.44
N SER A 22 -10.76 -64.92 7.32
CA SER A 22 -9.53 -65.19 8.06
C SER A 22 -9.25 -63.98 8.96
N ALA A 23 -9.19 -64.25 10.27
CA ALA A 23 -8.87 -63.31 11.33
C ALA A 23 -7.36 -62.93 11.30
N PRO A 24 -6.94 -61.88 12.04
CA PRO A 24 -5.68 -61.18 11.82
C PRO A 24 -4.49 -61.90 12.46
N SER A 25 -3.40 -62.06 11.70
CA SER A 25 -2.11 -62.42 12.27
C SER A 25 -1.44 -61.16 12.84
N ALA A 26 -1.23 -61.16 14.15
CA ALA A 26 -0.33 -60.24 14.82
C ALA A 26 1.10 -60.42 14.26
N HIS A 27 1.64 -59.38 13.64
CA HIS A 27 3.05 -59.27 13.32
C HIS A 27 3.64 -58.02 13.98
N ALA A 28 4.86 -58.21 14.46
CA ALA A 28 5.53 -57.48 15.51
C ALA A 28 5.66 -55.97 15.26
N VAL A 29 5.57 -55.22 16.36
CA VAL A 29 6.11 -53.87 16.46
C VAL A 29 7.63 -53.98 16.38
N GLU A 30 8.22 -53.47 15.30
CA GLU A 30 9.59 -52.96 15.35
C GLU A 30 9.58 -51.45 15.15
N PRO A 31 10.32 -50.70 16.00
CA PRO A 31 10.36 -49.26 15.94
C PRO A 31 11.30 -48.82 14.81
N THR A 32 11.00 -47.69 14.19
CA THR A 32 11.86 -46.51 14.17
C THR A 32 11.36 -45.59 13.05
N THR A 33 10.79 -44.48 13.49
CA THR A 33 10.78 -43.18 12.81
C THR A 33 11.79 -43.06 11.66
N THR A 34 11.32 -43.15 10.43
CA THR A 34 11.87 -42.33 9.35
C THR A 34 11.06 -41.05 9.34
N ILE A 35 11.55 -40.09 10.11
CA ILE A 35 11.20 -38.69 9.95
C ILE A 35 11.57 -38.39 8.50
N SER A 36 10.58 -38.30 7.61
CA SER A 36 10.81 -37.70 6.29
C SER A 36 11.42 -36.34 6.60
N ALA A 37 12.67 -36.15 6.17
CA ALA A 37 13.39 -34.91 6.35
C ALA A 37 12.46 -33.79 5.87
N THR A 38 11.93 -33.02 6.82
CA THR A 38 11.33 -31.73 6.56
C THR A 38 12.37 -31.02 5.73
N SER A 39 12.06 -30.76 4.45
CA SER A 39 12.93 -29.94 3.63
C SER A 39 12.94 -28.57 4.30
N THR A 40 13.91 -28.36 5.19
CA THR A 40 14.27 -27.04 5.68
C THR A 40 14.70 -26.31 4.43
N HIS A 41 13.79 -25.53 3.85
CA HIS A 41 14.14 -24.56 2.83
C HIS A 41 14.97 -23.50 3.56
N GLU A 42 16.24 -23.81 3.82
CA GLU A 42 17.19 -22.89 4.40
C GLU A 42 17.35 -21.74 3.41
N LEU A 43 16.94 -20.54 3.82
CA LEU A 43 17.15 -19.33 3.07
C LEU A 43 18.66 -19.14 2.92
N SER A 44 19.19 -19.13 1.70
CA SER A 44 20.64 -18.95 1.53
C SER A 44 21.07 -17.57 2.05
N ALA A 45 22.32 -17.44 2.49
CA ALA A 45 22.86 -16.17 2.98
C ALA A 45 22.70 -15.02 1.95
N ASN A 46 22.82 -15.35 0.66
CA ASN A 46 22.61 -14.38 -0.43
C ASN A 46 21.13 -13.97 -0.56
N GLU A 47 20.20 -14.93 -0.49
CA GLU A 47 18.75 -14.63 -0.51
C GLU A 47 18.32 -13.81 0.70
N ALA A 48 18.85 -14.12 1.88
CA ALA A 48 18.63 -13.34 3.10
C ALA A 48 19.10 -11.89 2.92
N ARG A 49 20.33 -11.70 2.43
CA ARG A 49 20.91 -10.37 2.19
C ARG A 49 20.12 -9.57 1.16
N ASN A 50 19.76 -10.18 0.03
CA ASN A 50 18.98 -9.54 -1.03
C ASN A 50 17.58 -9.16 -0.54
N SER A 51 16.94 -10.04 0.22
CA SER A 51 15.63 -9.80 0.82
C SER A 51 15.66 -8.65 1.82
N MET A 52 16.69 -8.58 2.66
CA MET A 52 16.88 -7.46 3.61
C MET A 52 17.08 -6.13 2.88
N GLN A 53 17.89 -6.10 1.83
CA GLN A 53 18.08 -4.89 1.02
C GLN A 53 16.77 -4.44 0.36
N LEU A 54 16.02 -5.39 -0.21
CA LEU A 54 14.72 -5.11 -0.81
C LEU A 54 13.73 -4.54 0.21
N LEU A 55 13.58 -5.17 1.38
CA LEU A 55 12.70 -4.69 2.44
C LEU A 55 13.10 -3.30 2.93
N ASN A 56 14.39 -3.04 3.15
CA ASN A 56 14.87 -1.73 3.56
C ASN A 56 14.54 -0.64 2.53
N ALA A 57 14.75 -0.92 1.24
CA ALA A 57 14.38 0.01 0.18
C ALA A 57 12.86 0.28 0.16
N ARG A 58 12.03 -0.76 0.33
CA ARG A 58 10.56 -0.63 0.34
C ARG A 58 10.02 0.06 1.59
N ILE A 59 10.63 -0.14 2.75
CA ILE A 59 10.35 0.63 3.98
C ILE A 59 10.63 2.12 3.75
N ALA A 60 11.79 2.45 3.15
CA ALA A 60 12.12 3.85 2.84
C ALA A 60 11.10 4.48 1.88
N THR A 61 10.65 3.73 0.85
CA THR A 61 9.58 4.16 -0.04
C THR A 61 8.27 4.42 0.71
N LEU A 62 7.83 3.49 1.57
CA LEU A 62 6.59 3.67 2.35
C LEU A 62 6.65 4.89 3.27
N GLN A 63 7.78 5.10 3.96
CA GLN A 63 7.99 6.28 4.80
C GLN A 63 7.95 7.58 3.97
N SER A 64 8.51 7.55 2.76
CA SER A 64 8.45 8.69 1.82
C SER A 64 7.02 8.98 1.36
N VAL A 65 6.26 7.94 0.98
CA VAL A 65 4.86 8.08 0.57
C VAL A 65 3.99 8.60 1.71
N GLN A 66 4.15 8.07 2.93
CA GLN A 66 3.41 8.50 4.12
C GLN A 66 3.57 9.99 4.39
N LYS A 67 4.79 10.52 4.23
CA LYS A 67 5.09 11.95 4.37
C LYS A 67 4.57 12.77 3.20
N SER A 68 4.61 12.20 1.99
CA SER A 68 4.28 12.91 0.76
C SER A 68 2.80 13.09 0.52
N VAL A 69 1.94 12.18 1.01
CA VAL A 69 0.48 12.22 0.85
C VAL A 69 -0.21 11.89 2.19
N PRO A 70 -0.17 12.82 3.17
CA PRO A 70 -0.83 12.60 4.45
C PRO A 70 -2.36 12.50 4.27
N GLY A 71 -2.98 11.51 4.92
CA GLY A 71 -4.43 11.27 4.82
C GLY A 71 -4.87 10.68 3.49
N SER A 72 -3.97 10.02 2.75
CA SER A 72 -4.32 9.22 1.58
C SER A 72 -5.26 8.06 1.94
N ASP A 73 -5.97 7.52 0.94
CA ASP A 73 -6.77 6.29 1.09
C ASP A 73 -5.93 5.04 1.48
N TYR A 74 -4.59 5.16 1.49
CA TYR A 74 -3.64 4.11 1.83
C TYR A 74 -2.98 4.29 3.21
N SER A 75 -3.33 5.33 3.99
CA SER A 75 -2.54 5.70 5.18
C SER A 75 -2.53 4.61 6.26
N ASP A 76 -3.64 3.92 6.47
CA ASP A 76 -3.70 2.81 7.42
C ASP A 76 -2.92 1.59 6.90
N GLN A 77 -3.10 1.27 5.61
CA GLN A 77 -2.41 0.17 4.94
C GLN A 77 -0.89 0.38 4.90
N ILE A 78 -0.42 1.62 4.74
CA ILE A 78 1.01 1.96 4.81
C ILE A 78 1.57 1.65 6.20
N ARG A 79 0.85 2.00 7.28
CA ARG A 79 1.28 1.71 8.65
C ARG A 79 1.35 0.21 8.90
N ASP A 80 0.33 -0.52 8.49
CA ASP A 80 0.24 -1.97 8.72
C ASP A 80 1.26 -2.73 7.86
N LEU A 81 1.49 -2.28 6.62
CA LEU A 81 2.52 -2.82 5.75
C LEU A 81 3.95 -2.51 6.24
N LEU A 82 4.17 -1.33 6.83
CA LEU A 82 5.44 -1.03 7.50
C LEU A 82 5.70 -2.00 8.64
N LYS A 83 4.70 -2.26 9.49
CA LYS A 83 4.79 -3.27 10.55
C LYS A 83 5.13 -4.65 9.99
N ALA A 84 4.39 -5.11 8.99
CA ALA A 84 4.65 -6.41 8.35
C ALA A 84 6.05 -6.50 7.72
N ALA A 85 6.54 -5.42 7.09
CA ALA A 85 7.89 -5.37 6.53
C ALA A 85 8.98 -5.43 7.62
N PHE A 86 8.79 -4.78 8.76
CA PHE A 86 9.70 -4.91 9.90
C PHE A 86 9.66 -6.30 10.54
N ASP A 87 8.49 -6.90 10.68
CA ASP A 87 8.34 -8.27 11.19
C ASP A 87 9.07 -9.27 10.27
N LEU A 88 8.96 -9.12 8.94
CA LEU A 88 9.71 -9.93 7.98
C LEU A 88 11.23 -9.73 8.06
N ARG A 89 11.71 -8.52 8.34
CA ARG A 89 13.14 -8.29 8.60
C ARG A 89 13.61 -9.07 9.83
N GLY A 90 12.88 -9.00 10.93
CA GLY A 90 13.20 -9.75 12.16
C GLY A 90 13.18 -11.26 11.93
N LEU A 91 12.32 -11.76 11.04
CA LEU A 91 12.29 -13.17 10.68
C LEU A 91 13.48 -13.61 9.83
N ILE A 92 13.93 -12.78 8.87
CA ILE A 92 15.16 -13.06 8.11
C ILE A 92 16.36 -13.10 9.07
N GLU A 93 16.43 -12.17 10.03
CA GLU A 93 17.46 -12.18 11.07
C GLU A 93 17.36 -13.42 11.96
N THR A 94 16.16 -13.83 12.36
CA THR A 94 15.94 -15.06 13.16
C THR A 94 16.43 -16.30 12.43
N LEU A 95 16.09 -16.43 11.15
CA LEU A 95 16.55 -17.55 10.31
C LEU A 95 18.07 -17.54 10.13
N ALA A 96 18.68 -16.37 9.93
CA ALA A 96 20.13 -16.24 9.78
C ALA A 96 20.91 -16.71 11.02
N HIS A 97 20.27 -16.73 12.21
CA HIS A 97 20.86 -17.21 13.46
C HIS A 97 20.34 -18.59 13.88
N GLY A 98 19.65 -19.33 13.00
CA GLY A 98 19.16 -20.69 13.27
C GLY A 98 17.92 -20.76 14.16
N GLY A 99 17.17 -19.67 14.31
CA GLY A 99 15.92 -19.63 15.08
C GLY A 99 14.71 -20.16 14.29
N ILE A 100 13.64 -20.52 15.00
CA ILE A 100 12.38 -21.00 14.42
C ILE A 100 11.48 -19.79 14.10
N PRO A 101 11.09 -19.56 12.83
CA PRO A 101 10.25 -18.43 12.46
C PRO A 101 8.78 -18.62 12.89
N PHE A 102 8.08 -17.50 13.12
CA PHE A 102 6.64 -17.50 13.40
C PHE A 102 5.79 -17.90 12.18
N TYR A 103 6.25 -17.59 10.97
CA TYR A 103 5.62 -18.02 9.72
C TYR A 103 6.21 -19.35 9.24
N ASP A 104 5.42 -20.11 8.49
CA ASP A 104 5.94 -21.23 7.71
C ASP A 104 7.11 -20.74 6.82
N PRO A 105 8.32 -21.36 6.91
CA PRO A 105 9.49 -20.98 6.12
C PRO A 105 9.21 -20.86 4.62
N SER A 106 8.34 -21.72 4.06
CA SER A 106 7.98 -21.72 2.65
C SER A 106 7.22 -20.46 2.21
N THR A 107 6.62 -19.73 3.15
CA THR A 107 5.82 -18.53 2.89
C THR A 107 6.61 -17.23 3.00
N ILE A 108 7.83 -17.27 3.54
CA ILE A 108 8.62 -16.06 3.81
C ILE A 108 8.94 -15.31 2.50
N MET A 109 9.44 -16.02 1.48
CA MET A 109 9.74 -15.40 0.18
C MET A 109 8.49 -14.88 -0.54
N PRO A 110 7.37 -15.63 -0.62
CA PRO A 110 6.10 -15.09 -1.10
C PRO A 110 5.62 -13.84 -0.35
N ARG A 111 5.74 -13.78 0.98
CA ARG A 111 5.40 -12.58 1.77
C ARG A 111 6.27 -11.39 1.40
N ILE A 112 7.59 -11.58 1.26
CA ILE A 112 8.51 -10.51 0.85
C ILE A 112 8.14 -9.98 -0.54
N LYS A 113 7.83 -10.87 -1.49
CA LYS A 113 7.38 -10.49 -2.85
C LYS A 113 6.05 -9.73 -2.82
N LEU A 114 5.10 -10.16 -1.99
CA LEU A 114 3.82 -9.49 -1.84
C LEU A 114 3.98 -8.10 -1.22
N VAL A 115 4.83 -7.95 -0.20
CA VAL A 115 5.19 -6.64 0.36
C VAL A 115 5.77 -5.74 -0.71
N ALA A 116 6.78 -6.21 -1.45
CA ALA A 116 7.41 -5.41 -2.50
C ALA A 116 6.40 -4.95 -3.56
N THR A 117 5.54 -5.86 -4.02
CA THR A 117 4.48 -5.57 -4.99
C THR A 117 3.46 -4.57 -4.44
N THR A 118 3.06 -4.71 -3.18
CA THR A 118 2.11 -3.81 -2.53
C THR A 118 2.70 -2.40 -2.38
N VAL A 119 3.97 -2.29 -1.99
CA VAL A 119 4.66 -1.00 -1.91
C VAL A 119 4.79 -0.34 -3.28
N ASP A 120 5.17 -1.09 -4.31
CA ASP A 120 5.29 -0.56 -5.67
C ASP A 120 3.91 -0.08 -6.17
N THR A 121 2.85 -0.82 -5.87
CA THR A 121 1.46 -0.44 -6.18
C THR A 121 1.05 0.85 -5.49
N ILE A 122 1.27 0.97 -4.18
CA ILE A 122 0.98 2.19 -3.41
C ILE A 122 1.81 3.37 -3.95
N HIS A 123 3.07 3.13 -4.30
CA HIS A 123 3.93 4.16 -4.88
C HIS A 123 3.37 4.66 -6.21
N THR A 124 3.03 3.77 -7.15
CA THR A 124 2.42 4.14 -8.44
C THR A 124 1.07 4.85 -8.23
N ALA A 125 0.23 4.37 -7.32
CA ALA A 125 -1.05 5.00 -7.02
C ALA A 125 -0.91 6.44 -6.50
N THR A 126 0.13 6.69 -5.71
CA THR A 126 0.39 8.00 -5.09
C THR A 126 1.26 8.93 -5.94
N THR A 127 1.80 8.46 -7.06
CA THR A 127 2.68 9.25 -7.95
C THR A 127 2.12 9.41 -9.36
N THR A 128 1.70 8.32 -9.99
CA THR A 128 1.22 8.29 -11.38
C THR A 128 -0.29 8.46 -11.47
N LEU A 129 -1.05 7.90 -10.53
CA LEU A 129 -2.52 7.92 -10.60
C LEU A 129 -3.16 9.12 -9.89
N GLN A 130 -2.39 10.15 -9.51
CA GLN A 130 -2.87 11.29 -8.69
C GLN A 130 -4.10 12.02 -9.28
N ASN A 131 -4.23 12.01 -10.62
CA ASN A 131 -5.30 12.68 -11.33
C ASN A 131 -6.45 11.75 -11.70
N LYS A 132 -6.41 10.48 -11.31
CA LYS A 132 -7.50 9.53 -11.57
C LYS A 132 -8.70 9.84 -10.69
N VAL A 133 -9.88 9.48 -11.19
CA VAL A 133 -11.12 9.56 -10.42
C VAL A 133 -11.02 8.74 -9.13
N ARG A 134 -11.69 9.19 -8.05
CA ARG A 134 -11.68 8.53 -6.74
C ARG A 134 -11.95 7.01 -6.78
N PRO A 135 -12.88 6.48 -7.61
CA PRO A 135 -13.07 5.04 -7.74
C PRO A 135 -11.80 4.24 -8.05
N ALA A 136 -10.85 4.80 -8.82
CA ALA A 136 -9.57 4.14 -9.09
C ALA A 136 -8.78 3.87 -7.79
N HIS A 137 -8.74 4.85 -6.90
CA HIS A 137 -8.03 4.74 -5.62
C HIS A 137 -8.78 3.88 -4.60
N VAL A 138 -10.11 3.92 -4.59
CA VAL A 138 -10.92 3.08 -3.69
C VAL A 138 -10.78 1.60 -4.06
N GLU A 139 -10.90 1.28 -5.35
CA GLU A 139 -10.81 -0.11 -5.81
C GLU A 139 -9.40 -0.69 -5.61
N LEU A 140 -8.36 0.10 -5.93
CA LEU A 140 -6.98 -0.31 -5.67
C LEU A 140 -6.66 -0.37 -4.18
N GLY A 141 -7.21 0.55 -3.38
CA GLY A 141 -7.10 0.57 -1.92
C GLY A 141 -7.66 -0.69 -1.27
N LEU A 142 -8.78 -1.21 -1.78
CA LEU A 142 -9.37 -2.46 -1.28
C LEU A 142 -8.45 -3.67 -1.54
N GLU A 143 -7.88 -3.77 -2.74
CA GLU A 143 -6.93 -4.85 -3.07
C GLU A 143 -5.64 -4.71 -2.25
N VAL A 144 -5.14 -3.49 -2.05
CA VAL A 144 -3.99 -3.22 -1.16
C VAL A 144 -4.30 -3.66 0.28
N THR A 145 -5.49 -3.38 0.81
CA THR A 145 -5.90 -3.85 2.14
C THR A 145 -5.85 -5.37 2.23
N LYS A 146 -6.37 -6.07 1.23
CA LYS A 146 -6.36 -7.54 1.18
C LYS A 146 -4.93 -8.10 1.16
N ALA A 147 -4.04 -7.53 0.36
CA ALA A 147 -2.64 -7.91 0.33
C ALA A 147 -1.90 -7.72 1.66
N VAL A 148 -2.19 -6.62 2.36
CA VAL A 148 -1.65 -6.38 3.71
C VAL A 148 -2.14 -7.45 4.69
N LEU A 149 -3.45 -7.76 4.68
CA LEU A 149 -4.03 -8.79 5.54
C LEU A 149 -3.41 -10.18 5.27
N LEU A 150 -3.26 -10.57 4.01
CA LEU A 150 -2.64 -11.85 3.66
C LEU A 150 -1.16 -11.90 4.09
N THR A 151 -0.44 -10.80 3.94
CA THR A 151 0.97 -10.69 4.37
C THR A 151 1.13 -10.86 5.88
N ALA A 152 0.19 -10.34 6.68
CA ALA A 152 0.23 -10.45 8.14
C ALA A 152 -0.36 -11.76 8.69
N ASN A 153 -1.23 -12.43 7.93
CA ASN A 153 -1.88 -13.66 8.37
C ASN A 153 -0.91 -14.86 8.34
N PRO A 154 -0.57 -15.49 9.48
CA PRO A 154 0.36 -16.62 9.50
C PRO A 154 -0.16 -17.87 8.78
N ALA A 155 -1.49 -18.01 8.66
CA ALA A 155 -2.11 -19.14 7.98
C ALA A 155 -2.14 -19.00 6.44
N SER A 156 -1.75 -17.83 5.89
CA SER A 156 -1.69 -17.64 4.43
C SER A 156 -0.69 -18.60 3.79
N THR A 157 -1.12 -19.25 2.73
CA THR A 157 -0.29 -20.15 1.92
C THR A 157 0.53 -19.39 0.89
N ALA A 158 1.64 -19.99 0.42
CA ALA A 158 2.44 -19.42 -0.67
C ALA A 158 1.60 -19.13 -1.93
N LYS A 159 0.66 -20.03 -2.26
CA LYS A 159 -0.23 -19.89 -3.41
C LYS A 159 -1.16 -18.67 -3.28
N GLU A 160 -1.73 -18.44 -2.10
CA GLU A 160 -2.59 -17.27 -1.86
C GLU A 160 -1.81 -15.96 -1.96
N LEU A 161 -0.59 -15.93 -1.43
CA LEU A 161 0.28 -14.76 -1.48
C LEU A 161 0.70 -14.41 -2.92
N ASP A 162 1.08 -15.41 -3.72
CA ASP A 162 1.44 -15.20 -5.12
C ASP A 162 0.23 -14.81 -5.98
N ALA A 163 -0.94 -15.44 -5.75
CA ALA A 163 -2.17 -15.10 -6.44
C ALA A 163 -2.60 -13.65 -6.15
N GLU A 164 -2.46 -13.20 -4.91
CA GLU A 164 -2.74 -11.82 -4.52
C GLU A 164 -1.77 -10.83 -5.18
N GLY A 165 -0.48 -11.18 -5.27
CA GLY A 165 0.50 -10.37 -5.98
C GLY A 165 0.14 -10.18 -7.47
N ALA A 166 -0.43 -11.20 -8.10
CA ALA A 166 -0.96 -11.09 -9.46
C ALA A 166 -2.25 -10.26 -9.53
N ALA A 167 -3.17 -10.46 -8.59
CA ALA A 167 -4.41 -9.70 -8.49
C ALA A 167 -4.16 -8.19 -8.32
N LEU A 168 -3.21 -7.81 -7.47
CA LEU A 168 -2.77 -6.42 -7.29
C LEU A 168 -2.28 -5.78 -8.59
N LYS A 169 -1.44 -6.49 -9.34
CA LYS A 169 -0.91 -5.99 -10.62
C LYS A 169 -2.01 -5.81 -11.66
N ALA A 170 -2.90 -6.80 -11.78
CA ALA A 170 -4.05 -6.72 -12.67
C ALA A 170 -5.00 -5.58 -12.26
N ARG A 171 -5.19 -5.37 -10.95
CA ARG A 171 -6.00 -4.27 -10.43
C ARG A 171 -5.38 -2.92 -10.78
N LEU A 172 -4.06 -2.78 -10.57
CA LEU A 172 -3.33 -1.56 -10.91
C LEU A 172 -3.46 -1.23 -12.40
N GLU A 173 -3.28 -2.22 -13.27
CA GLU A 173 -3.45 -2.06 -14.72
C GLU A 173 -4.87 -1.60 -15.06
N LYS A 174 -5.88 -2.26 -14.49
CA LYS A 174 -7.29 -1.90 -14.69
C LYS A 174 -7.59 -0.46 -14.29
N VAL A 175 -7.22 -0.06 -13.07
CA VAL A 175 -7.53 1.30 -12.57
C VAL A 175 -6.71 2.39 -13.25
N SER A 176 -5.57 2.03 -13.88
CA SER A 176 -4.79 2.95 -14.69
C SER A 176 -5.53 3.40 -15.96
N GLN A 177 -6.49 2.58 -16.43
CA GLN A 177 -7.35 2.90 -17.57
C GLN A 177 -8.59 3.73 -17.18
N TYR A 178 -8.80 4.02 -15.89
CA TYR A 178 -9.95 4.82 -15.47
C TYR A 178 -9.80 6.26 -15.97
N PRO A 179 -10.90 7.00 -16.17
CA PRO A 179 -10.83 8.38 -16.59
C PRO A 179 -10.07 9.24 -15.56
N ASP A 180 -9.41 10.27 -16.07
CA ASP A 180 -8.86 11.32 -15.22
C ASP A 180 -9.98 12.25 -14.74
N LEU A 181 -9.70 12.98 -13.66
CA LEU A 181 -10.57 14.02 -13.13
C LEU A 181 -10.71 15.16 -14.15
N THR A 182 -11.94 15.65 -14.30
CA THR A 182 -12.26 16.84 -15.06
C THR A 182 -12.09 18.10 -14.20
N PRO A 183 -11.99 19.30 -14.82
CA PRO A 183 -11.91 20.56 -14.05
C PRO A 183 -13.09 20.82 -13.11
N ASN A 184 -14.24 20.20 -13.37
CA ASN A 184 -15.47 20.38 -12.58
C ASN A 184 -15.58 19.40 -11.41
N ASP A 185 -14.77 18.33 -11.40
CA ASP A 185 -14.77 17.37 -10.33
C ASP A 185 -14.17 17.94 -9.05
N VAL A 186 -14.68 17.49 -7.91
CA VAL A 186 -14.11 17.83 -6.60
C VAL A 186 -12.68 17.29 -6.51
N ALA A 187 -11.74 18.14 -6.12
CA ALA A 187 -10.33 17.79 -6.05
C ALA A 187 -10.09 16.70 -5.00
N THR A 188 -9.42 15.62 -5.40
CA THR A 188 -9.04 14.53 -4.51
C THR A 188 -7.92 14.96 -3.54
N VAL A 189 -7.67 14.14 -2.51
CA VAL A 189 -6.55 14.36 -1.59
C VAL A 189 -5.21 14.43 -2.32
N TYR A 190 -5.05 13.67 -3.41
CA TYR A 190 -3.84 13.63 -4.23
C TYR A 190 -3.61 14.95 -4.97
N VAL A 191 -4.63 15.48 -5.63
CA VAL A 191 -4.58 16.80 -6.32
C VAL A 191 -4.28 17.92 -5.32
N ARG A 192 -4.98 17.93 -4.17
CA ARG A 192 -4.76 18.94 -3.10
C ARG A 192 -3.36 18.85 -2.51
N THR A 193 -2.83 17.64 -2.34
CA THR A 193 -1.47 17.41 -1.86
C THR A 193 -0.43 17.93 -2.85
N ASN A 194 -0.62 17.68 -4.15
CA ASN A 194 0.27 18.20 -5.18
C ASN A 194 0.30 19.73 -5.16
N PHE A 195 -0.86 20.39 -5.03
CA PHE A 195 -0.92 21.84 -4.87
C PHE A 195 -0.26 22.33 -3.58
N SER A 196 -0.39 21.59 -2.48
CA SER A 196 0.31 21.89 -1.23
C SER A 196 1.82 21.95 -1.42
N LYS A 197 2.40 21.09 -2.27
CA LYS A 197 3.85 21.12 -2.59
C LYS A 197 4.22 22.43 -3.29
N THR A 198 3.41 22.90 -4.23
CA THR A 198 3.62 24.20 -4.88
C THR A 198 3.57 25.36 -3.87
N ILE A 199 2.62 25.35 -2.94
CA ILE A 199 2.53 26.37 -1.89
C ILE A 199 3.79 26.38 -1.02
N TRP A 200 4.28 25.20 -0.63
CA TRP A 200 5.51 25.08 0.15
C TRP A 200 6.75 25.53 -0.62
N GLN A 201 6.85 25.20 -1.91
CA GLN A 201 7.93 25.68 -2.77
C GLN A 201 7.95 27.20 -2.83
N VAL A 202 6.81 27.84 -3.08
CA VAL A 202 6.71 29.31 -3.13
C VAL A 202 7.03 29.96 -1.78
N ARG A 203 6.72 29.32 -0.65
CA ARG A 203 7.14 29.80 0.68
C ARG A 203 8.65 29.74 0.85
N ALA A 204 9.28 28.62 0.48
CA ALA A 204 10.73 28.47 0.53
C ALA A 204 11.42 29.51 -0.36
N ASP A 205 10.93 29.69 -1.59
CA ASP A 205 11.48 30.66 -2.54
C ASP A 205 11.26 32.11 -2.09
N ARG A 206 10.09 32.42 -1.50
CA ARG A 206 9.84 33.72 -0.86
C ARG A 206 10.88 33.99 0.22
N ASP A 207 11.14 33.03 1.10
CA ASP A 207 12.09 33.21 2.21
C ASP A 207 13.54 33.30 1.73
N ARG A 208 13.85 32.65 0.60
CA ARG A 208 15.18 32.65 -0.02
C ARG A 208 15.48 33.90 -0.85
N TYR A 209 14.50 34.39 -1.62
CA TYR A 209 14.74 35.37 -2.69
C TYR A 209 13.97 36.68 -2.52
N ILE A 210 12.94 36.72 -1.67
CA ILE A 210 12.07 37.90 -1.51
C ILE A 210 12.31 38.56 -0.15
N LEU A 211 12.34 37.77 0.92
CA LEU A 211 12.56 38.25 2.28
C LEU A 211 13.91 38.97 2.41
N GLY A 212 13.89 40.23 2.83
CA GLY A 212 15.11 41.05 3.00
C GLY A 212 15.73 41.57 1.70
N HIS A 213 15.23 41.14 0.54
CA HIS A 213 15.68 41.59 -0.79
C HIS A 213 14.69 42.57 -1.43
N LYS A 214 13.39 42.25 -1.37
CA LYS A 214 12.30 43.05 -1.95
C LYS A 214 11.60 43.90 -0.89
N SER A 215 10.79 44.86 -1.34
CA SER A 215 10.05 45.75 -0.43
C SER A 215 9.04 44.99 0.42
N ALA A 216 8.74 45.52 1.62
CA ALA A 216 7.74 44.93 2.51
C ALA A 216 6.35 44.83 1.85
N ALA A 217 6.01 45.78 0.95
CA ALA A 217 4.77 45.74 0.19
C ALA A 217 4.73 44.54 -0.78
N VAL A 218 5.81 44.29 -1.52
CA VAL A 218 5.92 43.12 -2.41
C VAL A 218 5.81 41.82 -1.63
N TYR A 219 6.52 41.71 -0.51
CA TYR A 219 6.43 40.55 0.38
C TYR A 219 5.00 40.33 0.90
N LYS A 220 4.31 41.40 1.35
CA LYS A 220 2.94 41.34 1.86
C LYS A 220 1.95 40.88 0.78
N THR A 221 2.08 41.38 -0.45
CA THR A 221 1.25 40.96 -1.59
C THR A 221 1.42 39.48 -1.90
N LEU A 222 2.66 38.98 -1.95
CA LEU A 222 2.91 37.55 -2.14
C LEU A 222 2.35 36.70 -0.98
N ASN A 223 2.47 37.16 0.26
CA ASN A 223 1.86 36.47 1.41
C ASN A 223 0.34 36.40 1.33
N HIS A 224 -0.31 37.44 0.79
CA HIS A 224 -1.76 37.41 0.56
C HIS A 224 -2.14 36.35 -0.48
N ALA A 225 -1.39 36.26 -1.59
CA ALA A 225 -1.58 35.22 -2.61
C ALA A 225 -1.37 33.81 -2.05
N ILE A 226 -0.34 33.60 -1.21
CA ILE A 226 -0.11 32.34 -0.51
C ILE A 226 -1.29 31.98 0.39
N THR A 227 -1.82 32.94 1.17
CA THR A 227 -2.97 32.71 2.05
C THR A 227 -4.24 32.37 1.26
N LYS A 228 -4.50 33.06 0.14
CA LYS A 228 -5.61 32.74 -0.77
C LYS A 228 -5.49 31.32 -1.31
N ALA A 229 -4.32 30.93 -1.79
CA ALA A 229 -4.03 29.58 -2.27
C ALA A 229 -4.25 28.50 -1.19
N VAL A 230 -3.84 28.77 0.06
CA VAL A 230 -4.12 27.87 1.18
C VAL A 230 -5.63 27.74 1.43
N GLY A 231 -6.39 28.83 1.35
CA GLY A 231 -7.85 28.82 1.46
C GLY A 231 -8.49 27.90 0.44
N VAL A 232 -8.12 28.03 -0.84
CA VAL A 232 -8.63 27.15 -1.92
C VAL A 232 -8.29 25.68 -1.67
N ARG A 233 -7.10 25.39 -1.13
CA ARG A 233 -6.68 24.01 -0.79
C ARG A 233 -7.49 23.40 0.35
N LEU A 234 -7.86 24.20 1.34
CA LEU A 234 -8.58 23.76 2.54
C LEU A 234 -10.09 23.60 2.31
N ASP A 235 -10.64 24.22 1.27
CA ASP A 235 -12.06 24.05 0.91
C ASP A 235 -12.32 22.60 0.45
N PRO A 236 -13.14 21.82 1.17
CA PRO A 236 -13.43 20.43 0.82
C PRO A 236 -14.21 20.28 -0.48
N LYS A 237 -14.88 21.33 -0.95
CA LYS A 237 -15.69 21.35 -2.18
C LYS A 237 -14.93 21.94 -3.37
N THR A 238 -13.68 22.36 -3.18
CA THR A 238 -12.86 22.92 -4.25
C THR A 238 -12.74 21.93 -5.42
N THR A 239 -12.89 22.44 -6.64
CA THR A 239 -12.76 21.61 -7.85
C THR A 239 -11.32 21.54 -8.32
N VAL A 240 -11.01 20.59 -9.19
CA VAL A 240 -9.69 20.51 -9.85
C VAL A 240 -9.39 21.80 -10.62
N GLY A 241 -10.39 22.38 -11.29
CA GLY A 241 -10.27 23.66 -11.99
C GLY A 241 -9.91 24.81 -11.06
N ASN A 242 -10.55 24.88 -9.88
CA ASN A 242 -10.23 25.91 -8.87
C ASN A 242 -8.79 25.77 -8.34
N ILE A 243 -8.33 24.54 -8.11
CA ILE A 243 -6.95 24.26 -7.70
C ILE A 243 -5.97 24.69 -8.80
N GLN A 244 -6.26 24.40 -10.06
CA GLN A 244 -5.41 24.79 -11.18
C GLN A 244 -5.36 26.31 -11.36
N ALA A 245 -6.49 27.00 -11.25
CA ALA A 245 -6.54 28.46 -11.29
C ALA A 245 -5.74 29.08 -10.13
N ALA A 246 -5.94 28.60 -8.91
CA ALA A 246 -5.20 29.07 -7.74
C ALA A 246 -3.69 28.82 -7.85
N ARG A 247 -3.27 27.70 -8.48
CA ARG A 247 -1.87 27.44 -8.79
C ARG A 247 -1.30 28.46 -9.76
N THR A 248 -1.99 28.72 -10.86
CA THR A 248 -1.57 29.71 -11.86
C THR A 248 -1.45 31.10 -11.24
N GLU A 249 -2.46 31.52 -10.46
CA GLU A 249 -2.45 32.81 -9.75
C GLU A 249 -1.28 32.91 -8.76
N LEU A 250 -1.03 31.86 -7.97
CA LEU A 250 0.07 31.84 -7.00
C LEU A 250 1.44 31.96 -7.68
N LEU A 251 1.66 31.19 -8.76
CA LEU A 251 2.92 31.22 -9.50
C LEU A 251 3.14 32.56 -10.21
N ALA A 252 2.07 33.15 -10.77
CA ALA A 252 2.13 34.49 -11.33
C ALA A 252 2.50 35.54 -10.26
N ALA A 253 1.86 35.48 -9.09
CA ALA A 253 2.16 36.39 -7.97
C ALA A 253 3.61 36.25 -7.49
N TYR A 254 4.14 35.01 -7.42
CA TYR A 254 5.54 34.78 -7.12
C TYR A 254 6.46 35.40 -8.18
N GLN A 255 6.17 35.19 -9.47
CA GLN A 255 6.98 35.75 -10.55
C GLN A 255 6.99 37.29 -10.54
N THR A 256 5.83 37.91 -10.29
CA THR A 256 5.73 39.37 -10.10
C THR A 256 6.60 39.84 -8.93
N ALA A 257 6.57 39.14 -7.79
CA ALA A 257 7.39 39.49 -6.63
C ALA A 257 8.89 39.31 -6.90
N PHE A 258 9.27 38.22 -7.57
CA PHE A 258 10.65 37.92 -7.93
C PHE A 258 11.23 38.99 -8.87
N ASN A 259 10.45 39.41 -9.86
CA ASN A 259 10.83 40.44 -10.84
C ASN A 259 10.75 41.88 -10.30
N SER A 260 10.23 42.08 -9.08
CA SER A 260 10.18 43.42 -8.48
C SER A 260 11.59 43.93 -8.15
N PRO A 261 11.83 45.26 -8.17
CA PRO A 261 13.14 45.82 -7.82
C PRO A 261 13.57 45.47 -6.39
N ASP A 262 14.87 45.26 -6.19
CA ASP A 262 15.45 45.13 -4.86
C ASP A 262 15.40 46.47 -4.12
N VAL A 263 15.23 46.41 -2.81
CA VAL A 263 15.38 47.61 -1.98
C VAL A 263 16.86 47.94 -1.92
N LYS A 264 17.23 49.18 -2.27
CA LYS A 264 18.60 49.66 -2.04
C LYS A 264 18.92 49.50 -0.57
N LYS A 265 19.97 48.74 -0.23
CA LYS A 265 20.51 48.76 1.14
C LYS A 265 20.88 50.21 1.44
N ALA A 266 20.32 50.77 2.52
CA ALA A 266 20.84 52.01 3.06
C ALA A 266 22.33 51.77 3.37
N ALA A 267 23.19 52.58 2.75
CA ALA A 267 24.64 52.53 2.93
C ALA A 267 25.03 52.92 4.35
#